data_AF-A0A6V8DKS6-F1
#
_entry.id   AF-A0A6V8DKS6-F1
#
_cell.length_a   1.000
_cell.length_b   1.000
_cell.length_c   1.000
_cell.angle_alpha   90.00
_cell.angle_beta   90.00
_cell.angle_gamma   90.00
#
_symmetry.space_group_name_H-M   'P 1'
#
loop_
_entity.id
_entity.type
_entity.pdbx_description
1 polymer ?
#
loop_
_entity_poly.entity_id
_entity_poly.type
_entity_poly.pdbx_seq_one_letter_code
_entity_poly.pdbx_strand_id
1 'polypeptide(L)' 'PFNSSHMFVPEDVRHEAGVVPGFVRMSIGIEGVEDLWSDIEKGLESARELLLSRA' A
#
# COMPACT_ATOMS: atom_id res chain seq x y z
N PRO A 1 -4.08 4.95 2.28
CA PRO A 1 -5.17 5.94 2.42
C PRO A 1 -5.95 5.84 3.73
N PHE A 2 -6.31 4.61 4.13
CA PHE A 2 -7.08 4.34 5.33
C PHE A 2 -6.56 5.07 6.57
N ASN A 3 -5.27 4.96 6.88
CA ASN A 3 -4.63 5.57 8.07
C ASN A 3 -3.97 6.93 7.82
N SER A 4 -4.17 7.57 6.67
CA SER A 4 -3.49 8.83 6.33
C SER A 4 -4.44 9.83 5.69
N SER A 5 -4.43 9.97 4.36
CA SER A 5 -5.19 11.00 3.64
C SER A 5 -6.71 10.94 3.87
N HIS A 6 -7.24 9.80 4.32
CA HIS A 6 -8.67 9.62 4.61
C HIS A 6 -8.91 9.31 6.09
N MET A 7 -7.93 9.49 6.98
CA MET A 7 -8.04 9.07 8.39
C MET A 7 -9.17 9.75 9.17
N PHE A 8 -9.60 10.94 8.73
CA PHE A 8 -10.69 11.70 9.36
C PHE A 8 -12.07 11.37 8.78
N VAL A 9 -12.14 10.56 7.72
CA VAL A 9 -13.41 10.03 7.22
C VAL A 9 -13.85 8.90 8.15
N PRO A 10 -15.13 8.85 8.58
CA PRO A 10 -15.67 7.72 9.35
C PRO A 10 -15.28 6.37 8.74
N GLU A 11 -14.99 5.39 9.60
CA GLU A 11 -14.46 4.11 9.17
C GLU A 11 -15.43 3.33 8.26
N ASP A 12 -16.69 3.27 8.64
CA ASP A 12 -17.78 2.72 7.84
C ASP A 12 -17.81 3.32 6.43
N VAL A 13 -17.73 4.65 6.32
CA VAL A 13 -17.70 5.36 5.03
C VAL A 13 -16.43 5.04 4.22
N ARG A 14 -15.27 4.89 4.88
CA ARG A 14 -14.03 4.44 4.22
C ARG A 14 -14.18 3.04 3.63
N HIS A 15 -14.76 2.12 4.40
CA HIS A 15 -15.01 0.74 3.96
C HIS A 15 -15.99 0.70 2.78
N GLU A 16 -17.09 1.45 2.83
CA GLU A 16 -18.07 1.56 1.73
C GLU A 16 -17.43 2.13 0.45
N ALA A 17 -16.49 3.07 0.59
CA ALA A 17 -15.74 3.64 -0.53
C ALA A 17 -14.60 2.75 -1.05
N GLY A 18 -14.41 1.55 -0.50
CA GLY A 18 -13.30 0.64 -0.87
C GLY A 18 -11.93 1.08 -0.36
N VAL A 19 -11.86 2.11 0.48
CA VAL A 19 -10.65 2.51 1.20
C VAL A 19 -10.53 1.62 2.42
N VAL A 20 -10.03 0.40 2.24
CA VAL A 20 -9.92 -0.61 3.31
C VAL A 20 -8.52 -0.64 3.95
N PRO A 21 -8.35 -1.19 5.17
CA PRO A 21 -7.04 -1.44 5.75
C PRO A 21 -6.13 -2.21 4.78
N GLY A 22 -4.85 -1.83 4.73
CA GLY A 22 -3.89 -2.43 3.79
C GLY A 22 -3.96 -1.87 2.36
N PHE A 23 -4.95 -1.06 2.01
CA PHE A 23 -4.97 -0.39 0.70
C PHE A 23 -3.81 0.60 0.58
N VAL A 24 -2.91 0.35 -0.37
CA VAL A 24 -1.77 1.21 -0.72
C VAL A 24 -2.10 1.99 -1.99
N ARG A 25 -1.91 3.31 -1.97
CA ARG A 25 -2.07 4.20 -3.13
C ARG A 25 -0.72 4.73 -3.53
N MET A 26 -0.34 4.57 -4.79
CA MET A 26 0.92 5.06 -5.35
C MET A 26 0.66 6.23 -6.30
N SER A 27 1.48 7.27 -6.21
CA SER A 27 1.58 8.33 -7.21
C SER A 27 2.90 8.10 -7.94
N ILE A 28 2.85 7.60 -9.17
CA ILE A 28 4.05 7.28 -9.94
C ILE A 28 4.60 8.57 -10.57
N GLY A 29 5.90 8.82 -10.40
CA GLY A 29 6.59 9.98 -10.93
C GLY A 29 7.17 9.73 -12.34
N ILE A 30 8.29 10.38 -12.63
CA ILE A 30 9.01 10.29 -13.92
C ILE A 30 10.37 9.60 -13.78
N GLU A 31 10.54 8.79 -12.74
CA GLU A 31 11.76 8.04 -12.47
C GLU A 31 12.01 6.94 -13.52
N GLY A 32 13.19 6.32 -13.48
CA GLY A 32 13.52 5.19 -14.34
C GLY A 32 12.61 3.99 -14.08
N VAL A 33 12.11 3.36 -15.15
CA VAL A 33 11.18 2.23 -15.05
C VAL A 33 11.80 1.06 -14.27
N GLU A 34 13.08 0.77 -14.50
CA GLU A 34 13.77 -0.33 -13.82
C GLU A 34 13.98 -0.06 -12.32
N ASP A 35 14.21 1.20 -11.94
CA ASP A 35 14.34 1.58 -10.52
C ASP A 35 12.99 1.43 -9.81
N LEU A 36 11.91 1.91 -10.43
CA LEU A 36 10.55 1.75 -9.92
C LEU A 36 10.18 0.27 -9.75
N TRP A 37 10.50 -0.56 -10.75
CA TRP A 37 10.22 -1.99 -10.68
C TRP A 37 11.00 -2.67 -9.56
N SER A 38 12.32 -2.39 -9.48
CA SER A 38 13.18 -2.95 -8.44
C SER A 38 12.71 -2.59 -7.03
N ASP A 39 12.26 -1.36 -6.81
CA ASP A 39 11.80 -0.92 -5.49
C ASP A 39 10.44 -1.52 -5.11
N ILE A 40 9.53 -1.68 -6.07
CA ILE A 40 8.25 -2.37 -5.85
C ILE A 40 8.51 -3.86 -5.53
N GLU A 41 9.37 -4.53 -6.29
CA GLU A 41 9.71 -5.94 -6.06
C GLU A 41 10.30 -6.17 -4.67
N LYS A 42 11.27 -5.34 -4.24
CA LYS A 42 11.85 -5.42 -2.89
C LYS A 42 10.79 -5.25 -1.80
N GLY A 43 9.88 -4.29 -1.97
CA GLY A 43 8.79 -4.05 -1.03
C GLY A 43 7.85 -5.24 -0.91
N LEU A 44 7.50 -5.86 -2.04
CA LEU A 44 6.64 -7.05 -2.08
C LEU A 44 7.31 -8.28 -1.47
N GLU A 45 8.60 -8.53 -1.74
CA GLU A 45 9.32 -9.66 -1.13
C GLU A 45 9.44 -9.48 0.39
N SER A 46 9.76 -8.28 0.88
CA SER A 46 9.81 -8.01 2.32
C SER A 46 8.46 -8.24 3.00
N ALA A 47 7.36 -7.81 2.37
CA ALA A 47 6.01 -8.08 2.87
C ALA A 47 5.70 -9.58 2.89
N ARG A 48 6.13 -10.31 1.86
CA ARG A 48 5.98 -11.77 1.77
C ARG A 48 6.75 -12.50 2.87
N GLU A 49 8.01 -12.14 3.11
CA GLU A 49 8.82 -12.69 4.20
C GLU A 49 8.19 -12.44 5.58
N LEU A 50 7.65 -11.23 5.79
CA LEU A 50 6.95 -10.90 7.03
C LEU A 50 5.70 -11.77 7.24
N LEU A 51 4.94 -12.06 6.18
CA LEU A 51 3.78 -12.94 6.27
C LEU A 51 4.20 -14.38 6.56
N LEU A 52 5.24 -14.88 5.90
CA LEU A 52 5.75 -16.24 6.09
C LEU A 52 6.34 -16.45 7.49
N SER A 53 7.00 -15.45 8.06
CA SER A 53 7.58 -15.53 9.42
C SER A 53 6.54 -15.43 10.54
N ARG A 54 5.31 -14.99 10.23
CA ARG A 54 4.19 -14.87 11.18
C ARG A 54 3.17 -16.00 11.04
N ALA A 55 3.33 -16.88 10.05
CA ALA A 55 2.53 -18.08 9.83
C ALA A 55 3.15 -19.28 10.56
#